data_AF-A0A0Q5CQY8-F1
#
_entry.id   AF-A0A0Q5CQY8-F1
#
_cell.length_a   1.000
_cell.length_b   1.000
_cell.length_c   1.000
_cell.angle_alpha   90.00
_cell.angle_beta   90.00
_cell.angle_gamma   90.00
#
_symmetry.space_group_name_H-M   'P 1'
#
loop_
_entity.id
_entity.type
_entity.pdbx_description
1 polymer ?
#
loop_
_entity_poly.entity_id
_entity_poly.type
_entity_poly.pdbx_seq_one_letter_code
_entity_poly.pdbx_strand_id
1 'polypeptide(L)' 'MRDQEQADNRLVLAKLRQEHEDYDAAINAMIKVGCEALRIQRMKKKKLAIKDRMTQIEDQIIPDIIA' A
#
# COMPACT_ATOMS: atom_id res chain seq x y z
N MET A 1 -19.82 -7.23 -16.31
CA MET A 1 -18.40 -6.88 -16.59
C MET A 1 -17.88 -5.83 -15.62
N ARG A 2 -18.55 -4.68 -15.42
CA ARG A 2 -18.15 -3.67 -14.43
C ARG A 2 -18.05 -4.19 -12.98
N ASP A 3 -18.95 -5.09 -12.55
CA ASP A 3 -18.89 -5.67 -11.20
C ASP A 3 -17.68 -6.58 -10.97
N GLN A 4 -17.22 -7.25 -12.03
CA GLN A 4 -16.03 -8.12 -11.98
C GLN A 4 -14.76 -7.27 -11.81
N GLU A 5 -14.66 -6.18 -12.56
CA GLU A 5 -13.54 -5.24 -12.49
C GLU A 5 -13.46 -4.55 -11.12
N GLN A 6 -14.61 -4.20 -10.53
CA GLN A 6 -14.67 -3.70 -9.16
C GLN A 6 -14.25 -4.74 -8.12
N ALA A 7 -14.66 -6.01 -8.28
CA ALA A 7 -14.25 -7.09 -7.38
C ALA A 7 -12.74 -7.35 -7.46
N ASP A 8 -12.17 -7.33 -8.67
CA ASP A 8 -10.74 -7.52 -8.90
C ASP A 8 -9.93 -6.35 -8.29
N ASN A 9 -10.39 -5.11 -8.46
CA ASN A 9 -9.74 -3.94 -7.86
C ASN A 9 -9.77 -3.98 -6.32
N ARG A 10 -10.86 -4.45 -5.71
CA ARG A 10 -10.95 -4.66 -4.26
C ARG A 10 -9.98 -5.73 -3.76
N LEU A 11 -9.81 -6.82 -4.50
CA LEU A 11 -8.83 -7.86 -4.18
C LEU A 11 -7.39 -7.35 -4.27
N VAL A 12 -7.06 -6.58 -5.31
CA VAL A 12 -5.75 -5.96 -5.44
C VAL A 12 -5.50 -4.96 -4.31
N LEU A 13 -6.50 -4.15 -3.96
CA LEU A 13 -6.40 -3.20 -2.84
C LEU A 13 -6.15 -3.92 -1.51
N ALA A 14 -6.84 -5.03 -1.24
CA ALA A 14 -6.62 -5.83 -0.04
C ALA A 14 -5.19 -6.39 0.02
N LYS A 15 -4.64 -6.88 -1.10
CA LYS A 15 -3.25 -7.34 -1.18
C LYS A 15 -2.25 -6.23 -0.92
N LEU A 16 -2.45 -5.06 -1.53
CA LEU A 16 -1.58 -3.90 -1.33
C LEU A 16 -1.63 -3.38 0.11
N ARG A 17 -2.80 -3.42 0.75
CA ARG A 17 -2.96 -3.10 2.18
C ARG A 17 -2.14 -4.03 3.06
N GLN A 18 -2.23 -5.35 2.82
CA GLN A 18 -1.41 -6.33 3.55
C GLN A 18 0.08 -6.06 3.35
N GLU A 19 0.51 -5.85 2.09
CA GLU A 19 1.91 -5.57 1.79
C GLU A 19 2.40 -4.28 2.49
N HIS A 20 1.57 -3.23 2.53
CA HIS A 20 1.88 -1.99 3.23
C HIS A 20 2.04 -2.19 4.75
N GLU A 21 1.20 -3.03 5.38
CA GLU A 21 1.34 -3.41 6.79
C GLU A 21 2.63 -4.20 7.04
N ASP A 22 2.97 -5.13 6.15
CA ASP A 22 4.20 -5.92 6.22
C ASP A 22 5.45 -5.02 6.16
N TYR A 23 5.44 -4.00 5.28
CA TYR A 23 6.50 -3.00 5.24
C TYR A 23 6.59 -2.19 6.54
N ASP A 24 5.45 -1.86 7.17
CA ASP A 24 5.46 -1.14 8.43
C ASP A 24 6.05 -1.99 9.57
N ALA A 25 5.61 -3.25 9.67
CA ALA A 25 6.16 -4.21 10.62
C ALA A 25 7.67 -4.40 10.42
N ALA A 26 8.13 -4.55 9.18
CA ALA A 26 9.54 -4.65 8.85
C ALA A 26 10.32 -3.39 9.23
N ILE A 27 9.81 -2.19 8.92
CA ILE A 27 10.42 -0.91 9.30
C ILE A 27 10.55 -0.79 10.81
N ASN A 28 9.49 -1.11 11.56
CA ASN A 28 9.51 -1.09 13.02
C ASN A 28 10.54 -2.09 13.59
N ALA A 29 10.64 -3.29 13.01
CA ALA A 29 11.66 -4.26 13.39
C ALA A 29 13.08 -3.73 13.10
N MET A 30 13.30 -3.16 11.91
CA MET A 30 14.59 -2.55 11.53
C MET A 30 15.00 -1.40 12.46
N ILE A 31 14.05 -0.59 12.92
CA ILE A 31 14.31 0.47 13.90
C ILE A 31 14.71 -0.14 15.24
N LYS A 32 14.00 -1.16 15.72
CA LYS A 32 14.28 -1.82 17.01
C LYS A 32 15.67 -2.47 17.05
N VAL A 33 16.12 -3.05 15.93
CA VAL A 33 17.46 -3.67 15.84
C VAL A 33 18.58 -2.66 15.55
N GLY A 34 18.27 -1.37 15.40
CA GLY A 34 19.27 -0.34 15.10
C GLY A 34 19.86 -0.44 13.69
N CYS A 35 19.04 -0.80 12.70
CA CYS A 35 19.49 -0.90 11.32
C CYS A 35 19.86 0.48 10.73
N GLU A 36 20.69 0.48 9.68
CA GLU A 36 21.16 1.71 9.04
C GLU A 36 20.02 2.59 8.52
N ALA A 37 20.14 3.90 8.73
CA ALA A 37 19.14 4.89 8.34
C ALA A 37 18.80 4.85 6.83
N LEU A 38 19.80 4.61 5.97
CA LEU A 38 19.58 4.48 4.52
C LEU A 38 18.70 3.28 4.16
N ARG A 39 18.83 2.16 4.88
CA ARG A 39 18.03 0.95 4.64
C ARG A 39 16.58 1.18 5.07
N ILE A 40 16.38 1.83 6.22
CA ILE A 40 15.07 2.24 6.70
C ILE A 40 14.41 3.24 5.72
N GLN A 41 15.15 4.22 5.21
CA GLN A 41 14.66 5.19 4.23
C GLN A 41 14.22 4.52 2.92
N ARG A 42 15.00 3.57 2.40
CA ARG A 42 14.62 2.80 1.20
C ARG A 42 13.32 2.02 1.42
N MET A 43 13.13 1.45 2.60
CA MET A 43 11.92 0.71 2.95
C MET A 43 10.71 1.64 3.08
N LYS A 44 10.88 2.81 3.71
CA LYS A 44 9.84 3.85 3.74
C LYS A 44 9.45 4.33 2.34
N LYS A 45 10.42 4.47 1.43
CA LYS A 45 10.14 4.83 0.02
C LYS A 45 9.32 3.75 -0.70
N LYS A 46 9.62 2.47 -0.48
CA LYS A 46 8.82 1.36 -1.02
C LYS A 46 7.39 1.36 -0.45
N LYS A 47 7.27 1.55 0.87
CA LYS A 47 5.97 1.68 1.56
C LYS A 47 5.13 2.82 0.97
N LEU A 48 5.75 3.97 0.68
CA LEU A 48 5.08 5.11 0.05
C LEU A 48 4.56 4.77 -1.35
N ALA A 49 5.37 4.11 -2.18
CA ALA A 49 4.94 3.71 -3.53
C ALA A 49 3.72 2.76 -3.51
N ILE A 50 3.63 1.87 -2.51
CA ILE A 50 2.47 0.99 -2.34
C ILE A 50 1.24 1.80 -1.94
N LYS A 51 1.40 2.75 -1.01
CA LYS A 51 0.33 3.67 -0.62
C LYS A 51 -0.19 4.47 -1.83
N ASP A 52 0.71 5.02 -2.65
CA ASP A 52 0.32 5.76 -3.86
C ASP A 52 -0.48 4.88 -4.83
N ARG A 53 -0.06 3.62 -5.00
CA ARG A 53 -0.77 2.64 -5.84
C ARG A 53 -2.13 2.25 -5.25
N MET A 54 -2.25 2.16 -3.93
CA MET A 54 -3.54 1.95 -3.27
C MET A 54 -4.48 3.14 -3.54
N THR A 55 -4.00 4.38 -3.39
CA THR A 55 -4.81 5.58 -3.67
C THR A 55 -5.30 5.58 -5.12
N GLN A 56 -4.44 5.25 -6.10
CA GLN A 56 -4.86 5.17 -7.51
C GLN A 56 -5.96 4.14 -7.78
N ILE A 57 -5.96 3.02 -7.04
CA ILE A 57 -7.00 1.97 -7.17
C ILE A 57 -8.25 2.37 -6.39
N GLU A 58 -8.09 2.98 -5.22
CA GLU A 58 -9.19 3.55 -4.45
C GLU A 58 -9.92 4.61 -5.27
N ASP A 59 -9.22 5.51 -5.97
CA ASP A 59 -9.83 6.51 -6.86
C ASP A 59 -10.61 5.89 -8.03
N GLN A 60 -10.24 4.69 -8.49
CA GLN A 60 -10.98 3.93 -9.52
C GLN A 60 -12.19 3.18 -8.96
N ILE A 61 -12.21 2.85 -7.67
CA ILE A 61 -13.35 2.24 -6.98
C ILE A 61 -14.31 3.30 -6.41
N ILE A 62 -13.78 4.48 -6.04
CA ILE A 62 -14.46 5.62 -5.39
C ILE A 62 -14.75 6.80 -6.36
N PRO A 63 -14.84 6.68 -7.70
CA PRO A 63 -15.17 7.84 -8.53
C PRO A 63 -16.62 8.32 -8.33
N ASP A 64 -17.47 7.56 -7.62
CA ASP A 64 -18.92 7.80 -7.47
C ASP A 64 -19.32 8.52 -6.16
N ILE A 65 -18.38 8.88 -5.27
CA ILE A 65 -18.70 9.46 -3.95
C ILE A 65 -18.37 10.97 -3.87
N ILE A 66 -17.67 11.52 -4.87
CA ILE A 66 -17.23 12.92 -4.92
C ILE A 66 -17.49 13.55 -6.31
N ALA A 67 -18.61 13.18 -6.96
CA ALA A 67 -19.13 13.82 -8.18
C ALA A 67 -20.54 14.36 -7.94
#